data_AF-A0A430A165-F1
#
_entry.id   AF-A0A430A165-F1
#
_cell.length_a   1.000
_cell.length_b   1.000
_cell.length_c   1.000
_cell.angle_alpha   90.00
_cell.angle_beta   90.00
_cell.angle_gamma   90.00
#
_symmetry.space_group_name_H-M   'P 1'
#
loop_
_entity.id
_entity.type
_entity.pdbx_description
1 polymer ?
#
loop_
_entity_poly.entity_id
_entity_poly.type
_entity_poly.pdbx_seq_one_letter_code
_entity_poly.pdbx_strand_id
1 'polypeptide(L)' 'MLSKEKEELILKEFCPRKLTTYEMAEIAIYLKNTFAISQGKVAESLGITRSALNYSVNKHKKEIEEKQAYKAEKLIKIKK' A
#
# COMPACT_ATOMS: atom_id res chain seq x y z
N MET A 1 -11.67 -3.70 13.51
CA MET A 1 -11.39 -4.28 12.17
C MET A 1 -12.29 -3.58 11.16
N LEU A 2 -11.79 -3.26 9.95
CA LEU A 2 -12.64 -2.70 8.88
C LEU A 2 -13.74 -3.70 8.49
N SER A 3 -14.94 -3.19 8.18
CA SER A 3 -16.00 -4.01 7.56
C SER A 3 -15.59 -4.39 6.13
N LYS A 4 -16.07 -5.55 5.64
CA LYS A 4 -15.75 -6.05 4.30
C LYS A 4 -16.08 -5.03 3.20
N GLU A 5 -17.22 -4.34 3.30
CA GLU A 5 -17.62 -3.31 2.33
C GLU A 5 -16.64 -2.13 2.28
N LYS A 6 -16.12 -1.68 3.43
CA LYS A 6 -15.14 -0.58 3.48
C LYS A 6 -13.80 -1.01 2.90
N GLU A 7 -13.42 -2.26 3.11
CA GLU A 7 -12.18 -2.81 2.56
C GLU A 7 -12.22 -2.88 1.03
N GLU A 8 -13.35 -3.31 0.44
CA GLU A 8 -13.54 -3.34 -1.02
C GLU A 8 -13.52 -1.94 -1.64
N LEU A 9 -14.12 -0.95 -0.98
CA LEU A 9 -14.09 0.44 -1.44
C LEU A 9 -12.65 0.98 -1.47
N ILE A 10 -11.88 0.77 -0.40
CA ILE A 10 -10.46 1.16 -0.34
C ILE A 10 -9.67 0.43 -1.41
N LEU A 11 -9.86 -0.87 -1.58
CA LEU A 11 -9.16 -1.63 -2.62
C LEU A 11 -9.49 -1.13 -4.03
N LYS A 12 -10.73 -0.72 -4.31
CA LYS A 12 -11.10 -0.15 -5.62
C LYS A 12 -10.49 1.23 -5.85
N GLU A 13 -10.40 2.05 -4.82
CA GLU A 13 -9.84 3.40 -4.91
C GLU A 13 -8.32 3.40 -5.06
N PHE A 14 -7.63 2.54 -4.30
CA PHE A 14 -6.17 2.55 -4.22
C PHE A 14 -5.47 1.57 -5.16
N CYS A 15 -6.18 0.62 -5.80
CA CYS A 15 -5.57 -0.39 -6.68
C CYS A 15 -6.04 -0.27 -8.16
N PRO A 16 -5.66 0.78 -8.91
CA PRO A 16 -5.99 0.89 -10.33
C PRO A 16 -5.22 -0.12 -11.20
N ARG A 17 -5.76 -0.48 -12.38
CA ARG A 17 -5.24 -1.55 -13.27
C ARG A 17 -3.93 -1.24 -14.01
N LYS A 18 -3.24 -0.14 -13.71
CA LYS A 18 -1.97 0.23 -14.36
C LYS A 18 -1.09 0.96 -13.35
N LEU A 19 -0.27 0.20 -12.64
CA LEU A 19 0.70 0.71 -11.68
C LEU A 19 2.10 0.24 -12.06
N THR A 20 3.08 1.07 -11.80
CA THR A 20 4.48 0.67 -11.81
C THR A 20 4.78 -0.25 -10.62
N THR A 21 5.88 -0.99 -10.69
CA THR A 21 6.34 -1.84 -9.56
C THR A 21 6.56 -1.03 -8.29
N TYR A 22 6.97 0.24 -8.42
CA TYR A 22 7.12 1.14 -7.29
C TYR A 22 5.78 1.50 -6.66
N GLU A 23 4.80 1.91 -7.46
CA GLU A 23 3.47 2.30 -6.95
C GLU A 23 2.75 1.11 -6.32
N MET A 24 2.86 -0.09 -6.92
CA MET A 24 2.33 -1.32 -6.33
C MET A 24 2.91 -1.58 -4.92
N ALA A 25 4.22 -1.37 -4.76
CA ALA A 25 4.89 -1.53 -3.48
C ALA A 25 4.46 -0.45 -2.46
N GLU A 26 4.34 0.81 -2.90
CA GLU A 26 3.92 1.92 -2.05
C GLU A 26 2.50 1.71 -1.53
N ILE A 27 1.57 1.33 -2.40
CA ILE A 27 0.18 1.03 -2.06
C ILE A 27 0.10 -0.17 -1.11
N ALA A 28 0.83 -1.25 -1.39
CA ALA A 28 0.79 -2.43 -0.53
C ALA A 28 1.32 -2.17 0.89
N ILE A 29 2.37 -1.36 1.03
CA ILE A 29 2.90 -0.95 2.34
C ILE A 29 1.91 -0.02 3.04
N TYR A 30 1.36 0.96 2.31
CA TYR A 30 0.38 1.90 2.85
C TYR A 30 -0.88 1.19 3.35
N LEU A 31 -1.49 0.34 2.53
CA LEU A 31 -2.71 -0.38 2.88
C LEU A 31 -2.51 -1.35 4.06
N LYS A 32 -1.32 -1.96 4.15
CA LYS A 32 -0.94 -2.78 5.31
C LYS A 32 -0.81 -1.95 6.58
N ASN A 33 -0.09 -0.84 6.53
CA ASN A 33 0.23 -0.05 7.71
C ASN A 33 -0.96 0.79 8.19
N THR A 34 -1.78 1.31 7.28
CA THR A 34 -2.88 2.23 7.60
C THR A 34 -4.21 1.50 7.81
N PHE A 35 -4.50 0.47 7.02
CA PHE A 35 -5.80 -0.20 7.03
C PHE A 35 -5.75 -1.68 7.44
N ALA A 36 -4.56 -2.20 7.79
CA ALA A 36 -4.33 -3.61 8.11
C ALA A 36 -4.78 -4.58 6.99
N ILE A 37 -4.77 -4.12 5.73
CA ILE A 37 -5.13 -4.94 4.57
C ILE A 37 -3.93 -5.80 4.19
N SER A 38 -4.17 -7.08 3.94
CA SER A 38 -3.10 -8.01 3.58
C SER A 38 -2.64 -7.83 2.14
N GLN A 39 -1.34 -8.02 1.90
CA GLN A 39 -0.76 -8.02 0.55
C GLN A 39 -1.44 -9.01 -0.40
N GLY A 40 -2.02 -10.10 0.12
CA GLY A 40 -2.79 -11.04 -0.70
C GLY A 40 -4.01 -10.38 -1.35
N LYS A 41 -4.79 -9.63 -0.56
CA LYS A 41 -5.97 -8.91 -1.07
C LYS A 41 -5.60 -7.78 -2.01
N VAL A 42 -4.48 -7.09 -1.74
CA VAL A 42 -3.95 -6.06 -2.63
C VAL A 42 -3.55 -6.67 -3.98
N ALA A 43 -2.85 -7.81 -3.98
CA ALA A 43 -2.45 -8.52 -5.19
C ALA A 43 -3.67 -8.98 -6.01
N GLU A 44 -4.69 -9.52 -5.34
CA GLU A 44 -5.95 -9.93 -5.96
C GLU A 44 -6.67 -8.75 -6.63
N SER A 45 -6.80 -7.62 -5.92
CA SER A 45 -7.42 -6.39 -6.46
C SER A 45 -6.65 -5.84 -7.67
N LEU A 46 -5.31 -5.93 -7.64
CA LEU A 46 -4.44 -5.51 -8.75
C LEU A 46 -4.40 -6.52 -9.91
N GLY A 47 -5.00 -7.71 -9.77
CA GLY A 47 -4.96 -8.76 -10.78
C GLY A 47 -3.56 -9.35 -11.01
N ILE A 48 -2.70 -9.36 -9.99
CA ILE A 48 -1.33 -9.89 -10.05
C ILE A 48 -1.13 -11.02 -9.04
N THR A 49 -0.05 -11.79 -9.22
CA THR A 49 0.31 -12.82 -8.24
C THR A 49 0.89 -12.19 -6.97
N ARG A 50 0.65 -12.84 -5.83
CA ARG A 50 1.25 -12.44 -4.54
C ARG A 50 2.78 -12.39 -4.62
N SER A 51 3.40 -13.27 -5.38
CA SER A 51 4.86 -13.29 -5.58
C SER A 51 5.35 -12.04 -6.33
N ALA A 52 4.64 -11.59 -7.37
CA ALA A 52 4.98 -10.37 -8.09
C ALA A 52 4.86 -9.13 -7.20
N LEU A 53 3.83 -9.08 -6.36
CA LEU A 53 3.68 -8.00 -5.38
C LEU A 53 4.80 -8.05 -4.32
N ASN A 54 5.13 -9.23 -3.79
CA ASN A 54 6.22 -9.40 -2.83
C ASN A 54 7.57 -8.99 -3.42
N TYR A 55 7.84 -9.34 -4.68
CA TYR A 55 9.05 -8.88 -5.38
C TYR A 55 9.10 -7.35 -5.44
N SER A 56 8.00 -6.72 -5.86
CA SER A 56 7.88 -5.26 -5.94
C SER A 56 8.10 -4.60 -4.57
N VAL A 57 7.46 -5.12 -3.53
CA VAL A 57 7.62 -4.64 -2.15
C VAL A 57 9.06 -4.79 -1.70
N ASN A 58 9.66 -5.98 -1.80
CA ASN A 58 11.04 -6.20 -1.34
C ASN A 58 12.06 -5.33 -2.07
N LYS A 59 11.84 -5.07 -3.37
CA LYS A 59 12.72 -4.22 -4.18
C LYS A 59 12.71 -2.76 -3.72
N HIS A 60 11.57 -2.25 -3.28
CA HIS A 60 11.40 -0.82 -2.96
C HIS A 60 11.13 -0.53 -1.47
N LYS A 61 11.09 -1.55 -0.61
CA LYS A 61 10.66 -1.47 0.79
C LYS A 61 11.36 -0.35 1.57
N LYS A 62 12.70 -0.37 1.58
CA LYS A 62 13.50 0.56 2.38
C LYS A 62 13.27 2.01 1.95
N GLU A 63 13.28 2.27 0.65
CA GLU A 63 13.04 3.60 0.08
C GLU A 63 11.63 4.12 0.40
N ILE A 64 10.62 3.24 0.33
CA ILE A 64 9.23 3.59 0.64
C ILE A 64 9.05 3.85 2.15
N GLU A 65 9.62 3.01 3.01
CA GLU A 65 9.54 3.19 4.46
C GLU A 65 10.19 4.50 4.90
N GLU A 66 11.36 4.83 4.34
CA GLU A 66 12.06 6.10 4.59
C GLU A 66 11.22 7.31 4.12
N LYS A 67 10.64 7.25 2.91
CA LYS A 67 9.76 8.31 2.38
C LYS A 67 8.47 8.46 3.18
N GLN A 68 7.86 7.37 3.63
CA GLN A 68 6.63 7.40 4.43
C GLN A 68 6.88 7.93 5.85
N ALA A 69 8.00 7.55 6.48
CA ALA A 69 8.41 8.11 7.77
C ALA A 69 8.59 9.63 7.68
N TYR A 70 9.29 10.12 6.66
CA TYR A 70 9.47 11.55 6.42
C TYR A 70 8.14 12.28 6.20
N LYS A 71 7.22 11.71 5.41
CA LYS A 71 5.87 12.26 5.19
C LYS A 71 5.06 12.31 6.50
N ALA A 72 5.14 11.27 7.34
CA ALA A 72 4.46 11.21 8.63
C ALA A 72 5.03 12.25 9.63
N GLU A 73 6.35 12.38 9.73
CA GLU A 73 7.00 13.38 10.58
C GLU A 73 6.65 14.82 10.16
N LYS A 74 6.58 15.08 8.85
CA LYS A 74 6.19 16.39 8.32
C LYS A 74 4.72 16.72 8.62
N LEU A 75 3.82 15.74 8.56
CA LEU A 75 2.41 15.90 8.93
C LEU A 75 2.22 16.16 10.43
N ILE A 76 3.06 15.56 11.29
CA ILE A 76 3.06 15.82 12.74
C ILE A 76 3.54 17.24 13.05
N LYS A 77 4.55 17.74 12.34
CA LYS A 77 5.06 19.12 12.53
C LYS A 77 4.09 20.22 12.08
N ILE A 78 3.23 19.97 11.10
CA ILE A 78 2.24 20.95 10.60
C ILE A 78 1.02 21.06 11.55
N LYS A 79 0.77 20.04 12.36
CA LYS A 79 -0.34 20.01 13.35
C LYS A 79 0.05 20.54 14.75
N LYS A 80 1.27 21.03 14.92
CA LYS A 80 1.77 21.63 16.16
C LYS A 80 1.84 23.14 16.02
#